data_AF-A0AA44Z5P9-F1
#
_entry.id   AF-A0AA44Z5P9-F1
#
_cell.length_a   1.000
_cell.length_b   1.000
_cell.length_c   1.000
_cell.angle_alpha   90.00
_cell.angle_beta   90.00
_cell.angle_gamma   90.00
#
_symmetry.space_group_name_H-M   'P 1'
#
loop_
_entity.id
_entity.type
_entity.pdbx_description
1 polymer ?
#
loop_
_entity_poly.entity_id
_entity_poly.type
_entity_poly.pdbx_seq_one_letter_code
_entity_poly.pdbx_strand_id
1 'polypeptide(L)'
;VTVSIAGFDAATDEVIEFTAETQKEVVNAIVETFFGIGAFAELYEKAGKSSTNLMSLVHYLNELYIDEEKKKADNARDKYLSNVKK
;
A
#
# COMPACT_ATOMS: atom_id res chain seq x y z
N VAL A 1 -0.63 19.39 7.18
CA VAL A 1 0.35 20.44 6.86
C VAL A 1 0.94 20.10 5.50
N THR A 2 0.39 20.66 4.43
CA THR A 2 0.99 20.59 3.09
C THR A 2 1.94 21.78 2.97
N VAL A 3 3.20 21.58 3.36
CA VAL A 3 4.26 22.50 2.95
C VAL A 3 4.32 22.35 1.43
N SER A 4 3.79 23.34 0.70
CA SER A 4 4.02 23.45 -0.73
C SER A 4 5.53 23.47 -0.92
N ILE A 5 6.07 22.54 -1.71
CA ILE A 5 7.49 22.52 -2.07
C ILE A 5 7.69 23.70 -3.02
N ALA A 6 7.85 24.89 -2.46
CA ALA A 6 8.26 26.08 -3.19
C ALA A 6 9.74 25.88 -3.54
N GLY A 7 10.07 25.73 -4.82
CA GLY A 7 11.46 25.66 -5.31
C GLY A 7 11.85 24.43 -6.16
N PHE A 8 10.91 23.74 -6.83
CA PHE A 8 11.25 22.65 -7.77
C PHE A 8 12.19 23.10 -8.90
N ASP A 9 12.06 24.36 -9.29
CA ASP A 9 12.83 25.09 -10.28
C ASP A 9 14.30 25.33 -9.88
N ALA A 10 14.63 25.19 -8.58
CA ALA A 10 15.98 25.33 -8.04
C ALA A 10 16.46 24.07 -7.31
N ALA A 11 15.75 22.96 -7.43
CA ALA A 11 16.11 21.71 -6.76
C ALA A 11 17.43 21.17 -7.34
N THR A 12 18.42 20.96 -6.47
CA THR A 12 19.66 20.28 -6.84
C THR A 12 19.41 18.77 -6.94
N ASP A 13 20.27 18.07 -7.68
CA ASP A 13 20.22 16.60 -7.77
C ASP A 13 20.23 15.93 -6.39
N GLU A 14 21.00 16.48 -5.45
CA GLU A 14 21.06 16.02 -4.05
C GLU A 14 19.71 16.15 -3.32
N VAL A 15 18.99 17.26 -3.53
CA VAL A 15 17.66 17.46 -2.94
C VAL A 15 16.64 16.51 -3.55
N ILE A 16 16.74 16.24 -4.85
CA ILE A 16 15.88 15.29 -5.56
C ILE A 16 16.12 13.88 -5.03
N GLU A 17 17.38 13.45 -4.91
CA GLU A 17 17.76 12.13 -4.40
C GLU A 17 17.33 11.95 -2.94
N PHE A 18 17.57 12.94 -2.08
CA PHE A 18 17.11 12.93 -0.70
C PHE A 18 15.59 12.79 -0.58
N THR A 19 14.84 13.52 -1.42
CA THR A 19 13.38 13.45 -1.45
C THR A 19 12.89 12.09 -1.91
N ALA A 20 13.54 11.51 -2.93
CA ALA A 20 13.19 10.19 -3.45
C ALA A 20 13.42 9.07 -2.42
N GLU A 21 14.54 9.10 -1.69
CA GLU A 21 14.81 8.13 -0.62
C GLU A 21 13.85 8.32 0.57
N THR A 22 13.54 9.56 0.95
CA THR A 22 12.52 9.84 1.97
C THR A 22 11.15 9.27 1.58
N GLN A 23 10.74 9.46 0.32
CA GLN A 23 9.49 8.90 -0.18
C GLN A 23 9.49 7.36 -0.11
N LYS A 24 10.61 6.74 -0.47
CA LYS A 24 10.78 5.28 -0.44
C LYS A 24 10.71 4.73 0.99
N GLU A 25 11.29 5.41 1.97
CA GLU A 25 11.19 5.05 3.40
C GLU A 25 9.74 5.12 3.90
N VAL A 26 9.00 6.17 3.54
CA VAL A 26 7.58 6.30 3.90
C VAL A 26 6.76 5.17 3.28
N VAL A 27 6.99 4.87 1.99
CA VAL A 27 6.31 3.75 1.31
C VAL A 27 6.67 2.41 1.93
N ASN A 28 7.94 2.21 2.34
CA ASN A 28 8.36 1.02 3.07
C ASN A 28 7.56 0.82 4.36
N ALA A 29 7.49 1.86 5.21
CA ALA A 29 6.73 1.79 6.44
C ALA A 29 5.24 1.44 6.22
N ILE A 30 4.62 1.99 5.17
CA ILE A 30 3.23 1.67 4.80
C ILE A 30 3.12 0.20 4.39
N VAL A 31 3.97 -0.27 3.49
CA VAL A 31 3.96 -1.66 3.00
C VAL A 31 4.13 -2.64 4.15
N GLU A 32 5.12 -2.43 5.02
CA GLU A 32 5.36 -3.33 6.16
C GLU A 32 4.21 -3.30 7.18
N THR A 33 3.51 -2.19 7.32
CA THR A 33 2.32 -2.10 8.18
C THR A 33 1.18 -2.97 7.68
N PHE A 34 0.94 -3.01 6.36
CA PHE A 34 -0.16 -3.79 5.77
C PHE A 34 0.20 -5.25 5.52
N PHE A 35 1.45 -5.52 5.11
CA PHE A 35 1.87 -6.83 4.59
C PHE A 35 2.94 -7.52 5.43
N GLY A 36 3.44 -6.87 6.48
CA GLY A 36 4.44 -7.41 7.40
C GLY A 36 5.89 -7.09 7.01
N ILE A 37 6.80 -7.28 7.98
CA ILE A 37 8.23 -7.01 7.85
C ILE A 37 8.81 -7.84 6.69
N GLY A 38 9.58 -7.18 5.82
CA GLY A 38 10.24 -7.81 4.66
C GLY A 38 9.40 -7.85 3.38
N ALA A 39 8.11 -7.51 3.42
CA ALA A 39 7.27 -7.45 2.23
C ALA A 39 7.71 -6.36 1.23
N PHE A 40 8.30 -5.27 1.73
CA PHE A 40 8.69 -4.13 0.90
C PHE A 40 9.70 -4.51 -0.18
N ALA A 41 10.77 -5.23 0.16
CA ALA A 41 11.82 -5.55 -0.80
C ALA A 41 11.27 -6.35 -2.00
N GLU A 42 10.41 -7.33 -1.72
CA GLU A 42 9.79 -8.14 -2.77
C GLU A 42 8.81 -7.32 -3.63
N LEU A 43 7.95 -6.52 -3.00
CA LEU A 43 6.95 -5.71 -3.71
C LEU A 43 7.59 -4.55 -4.48
N TYR A 44 8.65 -3.95 -3.96
CA TYR A 44 9.40 -2.88 -4.63
C TYR A 44 10.08 -3.39 -5.90
N GLU A 45 10.64 -4.61 -5.87
CA GLU A 45 11.19 -5.25 -7.06
C GLU A 45 10.10 -5.52 -8.09
N LYS A 46 8.94 -6.07 -7.68
CA LYS A 46 7.79 -6.30 -8.57
C LYS A 46 7.20 -5.01 -9.13
N ALA A 47 7.30 -3.91 -8.40
CA ALA A 47 6.89 -2.58 -8.83
C ALA A 47 7.88 -1.92 -9.81
N GLY A 48 8.99 -2.60 -10.15
CA GLY A 48 10.02 -2.05 -11.03
C GLY A 48 10.86 -0.96 -10.37
N LYS A 49 11.05 -1.03 -9.04
CA LYS A 49 11.79 -0.05 -8.24
C LYS A 49 11.25 1.38 -8.36
N SER A 50 9.92 1.50 -8.41
CA SER A 50 9.20 2.77 -8.44
C SER A 50 8.25 2.86 -7.25
N SER A 51 8.44 3.88 -6.41
CA SER A 51 7.58 4.15 -5.24
C SER A 51 6.13 4.40 -5.64
N THR A 52 5.88 5.05 -6.79
CA THR A 52 4.53 5.29 -7.32
C THR A 52 3.85 3.99 -7.75
N ASN A 53 4.59 3.11 -8.45
CA ASN A 53 4.07 1.81 -8.86
C ASN A 53 3.80 0.94 -7.64
N LEU A 54 4.69 1.00 -6.64
CA LEU A 54 4.54 0.26 -5.39
C LEU A 54 3.28 0.70 -4.63
N MET A 55 3.02 2.00 -4.52
CA MET A 55 1.77 2.47 -3.89
C MET A 55 0.53 2.01 -4.66
N SER A 56 0.57 2.03 -5.99
CA SER A 56 -0.52 1.47 -6.81
C SER A 56 -0.74 -0.01 -6.54
N LEU A 57 0.35 -0.78 -6.42
CA LEU A 57 0.32 -2.21 -6.07
C LEU A 57 -0.24 -2.43 -4.66
N VAL A 58 0.15 -1.63 -3.67
CA VAL A 58 -0.38 -1.68 -2.30
C VAL A 58 -1.88 -1.42 -2.28
N HIS A 59 -2.35 -0.41 -3.01
CA HIS A 59 -3.78 -0.12 -3.12
C HIS A 59 -4.55 -1.30 -3.71
N TYR A 60 -4.05 -1.85 -4.83
CA TYR A 60 -4.65 -3.02 -5.46
C TYR A 60 -4.72 -4.24 -4.51
N LEU A 61 -3.63 -4.53 -3.78
CA LEU A 61 -3.61 -5.64 -2.83
C LEU A 61 -4.57 -5.43 -1.66
N ASN A 62 -4.72 -4.19 -1.17
CA ASN A 62 -5.68 -3.86 -0.13
C ASN A 62 -7.13 -4.01 -0.61
N GLU A 63 -7.45 -3.61 -1.85
CA GLU A 63 -8.78 -3.82 -2.43
C GLU A 63 -9.14 -5.31 -2.51
N LEU A 64 -8.20 -6.15 -2.96
CA LEU A 64 -8.40 -7.61 -3.00
C LEU A 64 -8.67 -8.19 -1.61
N TYR A 65 -7.95 -7.72 -0.58
CA TYR A 65 -8.16 -8.17 0.80
C TYR A 65 -9.57 -7.81 1.29
N ILE A 66 -10.01 -6.57 1.06
CA ILE A 66 -11.35 -6.09 1.46
C ILE A 66 -12.45 -6.91 0.79
N ASP A 67 -12.31 -7.17 -0.51
CA ASP A 67 -13.29 -7.97 -1.27
C ASP A 67 -13.38 -9.40 -0.74
N GLU A 68 -12.25 -10.01 -0.41
CA GLU A 68 -12.21 -11.38 0.12
C GLU A 68 -12.82 -11.47 1.53
N GLU A 69 -12.52 -10.51 2.40
CA GLU A 69 -13.12 -10.45 3.74
C GLU A 69 -14.64 -10.23 3.69
N LYS A 70 -15.11 -9.38 2.77
CA LYS A 70 -16.54 -9.19 2.54
C LYS A 70 -17.23 -10.49 2.11
N LYS A 71 -16.65 -11.23 1.16
CA LYS A 71 -17.16 -12.55 0.74
C LYS A 71 -17.21 -13.54 1.90
N LYS A 72 -16.16 -13.59 2.73
CA LYS A 72 -16.14 -14.48 3.91
C LYS A 72 -17.24 -14.11 4.91
N ALA A 73 -17.46 -12.82 5.16
CA ALA A 73 -18.50 -12.34 6.06
C ALA A 73 -19.90 -12.71 5.56
N ASP A 74 -20.19 -12.50 4.28
CA ASP A 74 -21.46 -12.90 3.65
C ASP A 74 -21.66 -14.43 3.74
N ASN A 75 -20.63 -15.22 3.42
CA ASN A 75 -20.68 -16.68 3.52
C ASN A 75 -20.94 -17.15 4.97
N ALA A 76 -20.32 -16.51 5.96
CA ALA A 76 -20.54 -16.83 7.37
C ALA A 76 -21.97 -16.49 7.82
N ARG A 77 -22.49 -15.33 7.39
CA ARG A 77 -23.88 -14.92 7.63
C ARG A 77 -24.87 -15.92 7.01
N ASP A 78 -24.66 -16.31 5.77
CA ASP A 78 -25.55 -17.21 5.05
C ASP A 78 -25.55 -18.61 5.68
N LYS A 79 -24.37 -19.11 6.10
CA LYS A 79 -24.26 -20.34 6.91
C LYS A 79 -25.05 -20.25 8.21
N TYR A 80 -24.89 -19.17 8.97
CA TYR A 80 -25.64 -18.95 10.21
C TYR A 80 -27.15 -18.97 9.95
N LEU A 81 -27.64 -18.18 8.98
CA LEU A 81 -29.06 -18.11 8.65
C LEU A 81 -29.62 -19.46 8.17
N SER A 82 -28.84 -20.24 7.43
CA SER A 82 -29.26 -21.58 6.98
C SER A 82 -29.39 -22.59 8.11
N ASN A 83 -28.57 -22.46 9.16
CA ASN A 83 -28.61 -23.34 10.33
C ASN A 83 -29.69 -22.95 11.34
N VAL A 84 -30.04 -21.66 11.44
CA VAL A 84 -31.12 -21.16 12.31
C VAL A 84 -32.52 -21.43 11.72
N LYS A 85 -32.63 -21.60 10.40
CA LYS A 85 -33.88 -21.96 9.72
C LYS A 85 -34.18 -23.48 9.68
N LYS A 86 -33.33 -24.31 10.30
CA LYS A 86 -33.58 -25.74 10.53
C LYS A 86 -34.21 -25.96 11.89
#